data_AF-A0A2P4Y5U1-F1
#
_entry.id   AF-A0A2P4Y5U1-F1
#
_cell.length_a   1.000
_cell.length_b   1.000
_cell.length_c   1.000
_cell.angle_alpha   90.00
_cell.angle_beta   90.00
_cell.angle_gamma   90.00
#
_symmetry.space_group_name_H-M   'P 1'
#
loop_
_entity.id
_entity.type
_entity.pdbx_description
1 polymer ?
#
loop_
_entity_poly.entity_id
_entity_poly.type
_entity_poly.pdbx_seq_one_letter_code
_entity_poly.pdbx_strand_id
1 'polypeptide(L)'
;MSPSFTSDDLNTINTEESIQSQSPPSSCGSDDQEEVEHLGVADTVLNDDNWSWLRDLLDLVCDAAVRSQGKVYFARLYKTQDAVEMEATLTEMESWREGLGNEGTRPREHELARALFLLGFDKSMSLAK
;
A
#
# COMPACT_ATOMS: atom_id res chain seq x y z
N MET A 1 -42.90 -35.61 34.06
CA MET A 1 -44.18 -35.02 33.61
C MET A 1 -44.04 -33.50 33.73
N SER A 2 -44.16 -32.77 32.61
CA SER A 2 -44.56 -31.35 32.62
C SER A 2 -46.09 -31.29 32.73
N PRO A 3 -46.74 -30.21 33.23
CA PRO A 3 -46.74 -28.86 32.64
C PRO A 3 -46.51 -27.76 33.75
N SER A 4 -46.71 -26.44 33.58
CA SER A 4 -47.37 -25.66 32.53
C SER A 4 -46.68 -24.33 32.19
N PHE A 5 -46.96 -23.89 30.97
CA PHE A 5 -47.07 -22.51 30.51
C PHE A 5 -47.88 -21.58 31.43
N THR A 6 -47.46 -20.31 31.49
CA THR A 6 -48.32 -19.14 31.72
C THR A 6 -48.05 -18.13 30.62
N SER A 7 -49.03 -17.91 29.75
CA SER A 7 -49.06 -16.81 28.80
C SER A 7 -50.07 -15.80 29.31
N ASP A 8 -49.62 -14.59 29.64
CA ASP A 8 -50.43 -13.38 29.76
C ASP A 8 -49.45 -12.20 29.81
N ASP A 9 -49.31 -11.47 28.70
CA ASP A 9 -49.96 -10.16 28.64
C ASP A 9 -50.12 -9.71 27.19
N LEU A 10 -51.17 -8.94 26.93
CA LEU A 10 -51.63 -8.57 25.59
C LEU A 10 -51.43 -7.07 25.29
N ASN A 11 -51.43 -6.78 23.99
CA ASN A 11 -51.77 -5.49 23.35
C ASN A 11 -50.70 -4.40 23.19
N THR A 12 -50.40 -4.19 21.90
CA THR A 12 -50.60 -2.91 21.19
C THR A 12 -49.65 -1.75 21.49
N ILE A 13 -48.89 -1.34 20.47
CA ILE A 13 -48.95 0.00 19.83
C ILE A 13 -48.19 -0.07 18.48
N ASN A 14 -48.76 0.52 17.42
CA ASN A 14 -48.07 0.75 16.15
C ASN A 14 -47.05 1.89 16.32
N THR A 15 -45.85 1.74 15.73
CA THR A 15 -45.09 2.89 15.20
C THR A 15 -44.34 2.45 13.93
N GLU A 16 -44.28 3.36 12.96
CA GLU A 16 -43.69 3.17 11.63
C GLU A 16 -42.14 3.23 11.63
N GLU A 17 -41.56 3.17 10.43
CA GLU A 17 -40.16 3.50 10.14
C GLU A 17 -39.08 2.63 10.80
N SER A 18 -39.03 1.35 10.40
CA SER A 18 -37.72 0.70 10.25
C SER A 18 -37.03 1.30 9.02
N ILE A 19 -36.42 2.47 9.20
CA ILE A 19 -35.38 2.97 8.30
C ILE A 19 -34.29 1.91 8.32
N GLN A 20 -34.26 1.08 7.28
CA GLN A 20 -33.21 0.10 7.10
C GLN A 20 -31.91 0.89 7.01
N SER A 21 -31.14 0.87 8.10
CA SER A 21 -29.82 1.48 8.18
C SER A 21 -28.93 0.83 7.13
N GLN A 22 -28.92 1.43 5.94
CA GLN A 22 -27.91 1.15 4.94
C GLN A 22 -26.60 1.61 5.56
N SER A 23 -25.87 0.64 6.13
CA SER A 23 -24.43 0.79 6.32
C SER A 23 -23.88 1.34 5.00
N PRO A 24 -23.09 2.42 5.01
CA PRO A 24 -22.49 2.91 3.78
C PRO A 24 -21.74 1.73 3.14
N PRO A 25 -21.80 1.57 1.81
CA PRO A 25 -21.01 0.54 1.16
C PRO A 25 -19.55 0.76 1.55
N SER A 26 -18.91 -0.26 2.12
CA SER A 26 -17.49 -0.22 2.44
C SER A 26 -16.75 0.12 1.16
N SER A 27 -16.23 1.34 1.07
CA SER A 27 -15.43 1.83 -0.07
C SER A 27 -14.03 1.21 0.02
N CYS A 28 -13.99 -0.12 -0.11
CA CYS A 28 -12.80 -0.94 -0.15
C CYS A 28 -12.48 -1.20 -1.63
N GLY A 29 -11.67 -0.32 -2.20
CA GLY A 29 -11.33 -0.36 -3.63
C GLY A 29 -10.48 0.83 -4.12
N SER A 30 -9.84 1.56 -3.21
CA SER A 30 -8.95 2.68 -3.57
C SER A 30 -7.49 2.21 -3.67
N ASP A 31 -7.01 1.47 -2.66
CA ASP A 31 -5.62 1.00 -2.58
C ASP A 31 -5.21 0.12 -3.77
N ASP A 32 -6.04 -0.88 -4.13
CA ASP A 32 -5.79 -1.76 -5.29
C ASP A 32 -5.70 -0.97 -6.61
N GLN A 33 -6.48 0.10 -6.75
CA GLN A 33 -6.50 0.91 -7.97
C GLN A 33 -5.32 1.89 -8.03
N GLU A 34 -4.90 2.43 -6.88
CA GLU A 34 -3.68 3.22 -6.76
C GLU A 34 -2.42 2.37 -7.03
N GLU A 35 -2.36 1.14 -6.52
CA GLU A 35 -1.23 0.23 -6.78
C GLU A 35 -1.08 -0.07 -8.27
N VAL A 36 -2.19 -0.40 -8.95
CA VAL A 36 -2.20 -0.68 -10.40
C VAL A 36 -1.75 0.53 -11.23
N GLU A 37 -2.13 1.75 -10.85
CA GLU A 37 -1.65 2.97 -11.52
C GLU A 37 -0.13 3.12 -11.35
N HIS A 38 0.38 2.94 -10.12
CA HIS A 38 1.81 3.04 -9.84
C HIS A 38 2.64 1.97 -10.56
N LEU A 39 2.15 0.73 -10.65
CA LEU A 39 2.80 -0.33 -11.43
C LEU A 39 2.86 0.02 -12.92
N GLY A 40 1.78 0.55 -13.50
CA GLY A 40 1.76 1.00 -14.90
C GLY A 40 2.73 2.15 -15.20
N VAL A 41 2.86 3.11 -14.26
CA VAL A 41 3.87 4.18 -14.34
C VAL A 41 5.28 3.62 -14.23
N ALA A 42 5.54 2.74 -13.25
CA ALA A 42 6.84 2.10 -13.08
C ALA A 42 7.27 1.34 -14.34
N ASP A 43 6.40 0.49 -14.89
CA ASP A 43 6.71 -0.29 -16.10
C ASP A 43 6.94 0.60 -17.32
N THR A 44 6.25 1.74 -17.43
CA THR A 44 6.50 2.71 -18.51
C THR A 44 7.87 3.38 -18.36
N VAL A 45 8.22 3.84 -17.16
CA VAL A 45 9.44 4.62 -16.91
C VAL A 45 10.69 3.74 -16.84
N LEU A 46 10.61 2.53 -16.26
CA LEU A 46 11.72 1.56 -16.18
C LEU A 46 12.16 0.99 -17.55
N ASN A 47 11.39 1.24 -18.61
CA ASN A 47 11.80 0.91 -19.98
C ASN A 47 12.78 1.92 -20.59
N ASP A 48 12.91 3.13 -20.03
CA ASP A 48 13.90 4.13 -20.45
C ASP A 48 15.32 3.72 -20.00
N ASP A 49 16.32 3.91 -20.87
CA ASP A 49 17.71 3.49 -20.61
C ASP A 49 18.33 4.16 -19.37
N ASN A 50 17.86 5.35 -18.98
CA ASN A 50 18.30 6.04 -17.75
C ASN A 50 17.97 5.24 -16.47
N TRP A 51 16.99 4.34 -16.53
CA TRP A 51 16.55 3.49 -15.42
C TRP A 51 16.93 2.02 -15.59
N SER A 52 17.74 1.69 -16.62
CA SER A 52 18.25 0.34 -16.87
C SER A 52 18.88 -0.30 -15.63
N TRP A 53 19.71 0.45 -14.89
CA TRP A 53 20.34 -0.02 -13.66
C TRP A 53 19.33 -0.43 -12.56
N LEU A 54 18.18 0.25 -12.47
CA LEU A 54 17.14 -0.04 -11.47
C LEU A 54 16.27 -1.21 -11.92
N ARG A 55 16.00 -1.32 -13.22
CA ARG A 55 15.38 -2.50 -13.84
C ARG A 55 16.23 -3.76 -13.59
N ASP A 56 17.54 -3.68 -13.81
CA ASP A 56 18.47 -4.78 -13.57
C ASP A 56 18.47 -5.20 -12.08
N LEU A 57 18.39 -4.25 -11.13
CA LEU A 57 18.23 -4.55 -9.71
C LEU A 57 16.89 -5.23 -9.37
N LEU A 58 15.78 -4.79 -10.00
CA LEU A 58 14.46 -5.41 -9.83
C LEU A 58 14.41 -6.84 -10.37
N ASP A 59 15.10 -7.12 -11.48
CA ASP A 59 15.18 -8.45 -12.08
C ASP A 59 16.01 -9.43 -11.23
N LEU A 60 17.00 -8.93 -10.48
CA LEU A 60 17.80 -9.72 -9.52
C LEU A 60 17.03 -10.09 -8.23
N VAL A 61 15.90 -9.46 -7.94
CA VAL A 61 15.05 -9.81 -6.79
C VAL A 61 14.18 -11.02 -7.14
N CYS A 62 14.34 -12.12 -6.38
CA CYS A 62 13.58 -13.37 -6.60
C CYS A 62 12.11 -13.29 -6.16
N ASP A 63 11.81 -12.48 -5.16
CA ASP A 63 10.49 -12.37 -4.54
C ASP A 63 9.61 -11.39 -5.34
N ALA A 64 8.53 -11.93 -5.94
CA ALA A 64 7.62 -11.15 -6.76
C ALA A 64 6.91 -10.03 -5.97
N ALA A 65 6.59 -10.23 -4.69
CA ALA A 65 5.95 -9.22 -3.86
C ALA A 65 6.92 -8.07 -3.55
N VAL A 66 8.18 -8.38 -3.22
CA VAL A 66 9.24 -7.37 -3.05
C VAL A 66 9.51 -6.61 -4.35
N ARG A 67 9.50 -7.30 -5.50
CA ARG A 67 9.68 -6.64 -6.80
C ARG A 67 8.52 -5.69 -7.14
N SER A 68 7.26 -6.10 -6.93
CA SER A 68 6.10 -5.23 -7.11
C SER A 68 6.15 -4.03 -6.15
N GLN A 69 6.42 -4.25 -4.86
CA GLN A 69 6.53 -3.16 -3.89
C GLN A 69 7.65 -2.18 -4.25
N GLY A 70 8.79 -2.67 -4.75
CA GLY A 70 9.89 -1.84 -5.26
C GLY A 70 9.47 -0.96 -6.45
N LYS A 71 8.64 -1.49 -7.36
CA LYS A 71 8.04 -0.70 -8.46
C LYS A 71 7.06 0.36 -7.95
N VAL A 72 6.22 0.03 -6.97
CA VAL A 72 5.29 0.99 -6.35
C VAL A 72 6.04 2.14 -5.68
N TYR A 73 7.07 1.84 -4.88
CA TYR A 73 7.92 2.88 -4.29
C TYR A 73 8.64 3.69 -5.36
N PHE A 74 9.20 3.07 -6.40
CA PHE A 74 9.80 3.81 -7.52
C PHE A 74 8.82 4.78 -8.17
N ALA A 75 7.59 4.35 -8.46
CA ALA A 75 6.58 5.21 -9.07
C ALA A 75 6.12 6.35 -8.15
N ARG A 76 5.97 6.11 -6.84
CA ARG A 76 5.73 7.16 -5.84
C ARG A 76 6.87 8.17 -5.83
N LEU A 77 8.11 7.71 -5.62
CA LEU A 77 9.31 8.55 -5.65
C LEU A 77 9.44 9.33 -6.96
N TYR A 78 9.08 8.75 -8.11
CA TYR A 78 9.10 9.43 -9.40
C TYR A 78 8.02 10.53 -9.51
N LYS A 79 6.78 10.24 -9.12
CA LYS A 79 5.62 11.16 -9.25
C LYS A 79 5.59 12.29 -8.22
N THR A 80 5.94 12.02 -6.96
CA THR A 80 5.82 12.98 -5.85
C THR A 80 6.56 14.29 -6.11
N GLN A 81 5.90 15.42 -5.91
CA GLN A 81 6.50 16.77 -6.01
C GLN A 81 6.42 17.54 -4.68
N ASP A 82 5.79 16.95 -3.67
CA ASP A 82 5.68 17.52 -2.33
C ASP A 82 6.73 16.91 -1.38
N ALA A 83 7.30 17.75 -0.50
CA ALA A 83 8.35 17.33 0.41
C ALA A 83 7.83 16.47 1.59
N VAL A 84 6.59 16.68 2.02
CA VAL A 84 5.95 15.94 3.12
C VAL A 84 5.52 14.55 2.64
N GLU A 85 4.95 14.45 1.44
CA GLU A 85 4.69 13.17 0.76
C GLU A 85 5.99 12.35 0.56
N MET A 86 7.09 13.03 0.22
CA MET A 86 8.41 12.39 0.07
C MET A 86 8.95 11.87 1.42
N GLU A 87 8.85 12.65 2.49
CA GLU A 87 9.23 12.24 3.85
C GLU A 87 8.40 11.05 4.34
N ALA A 88 7.08 11.06 4.10
CA ALA A 88 6.18 9.94 4.39
C ALA A 88 6.58 8.68 3.62
N THR A 89 6.82 8.81 2.30
CA THR A 89 7.25 7.69 1.45
C THR A 89 8.58 7.10 1.92
N LEU A 90 9.57 7.93 2.29
CA LEU A 90 10.85 7.46 2.82
C LEU A 90 10.66 6.71 4.16
N THR A 91 9.79 7.20 5.05
CA THR A 91 9.48 6.55 6.33
C THR A 91 8.82 5.18 6.14
N GLU A 92 7.90 5.05 5.18
CA GLU A 92 7.31 3.76 4.80
C GLU A 92 8.38 2.80 4.25
N MET A 93 9.30 3.29 3.44
CA MET A 93 10.38 2.48 2.87
C MET A 93 11.36 1.95 3.92
N GLU A 94 11.61 2.68 5.00
CA GLU A 94 12.40 2.18 6.13
C GLU A 94 11.69 1.01 6.82
N SER A 95 10.39 1.16 7.08
CA SER A 95 9.54 0.12 7.68
C SER A 95 9.49 -1.13 6.78
N TRP A 96 9.37 -0.94 5.47
CA TRP A 96 9.42 -2.03 4.48
C TRP A 96 10.77 -2.75 4.47
N ARG A 97 11.89 -1.99 4.48
CA ARG A 97 13.27 -2.52 4.52
C ARG A 97 13.50 -3.39 5.75
N GLU A 98 12.99 -2.99 6.92
CA GLU A 98 13.04 -3.80 8.15
C GLU A 98 12.21 -5.09 8.01
N GLY A 99 11.06 -5.02 7.34
CA GLY A 99 10.21 -6.18 7.03
C GLY A 99 10.81 -7.21 6.06
N LEU A 100 11.89 -6.88 5.33
CA LEU A 100 12.53 -7.83 4.41
C LEU A 100 13.22 -9.00 5.11
N GLY A 101 13.59 -8.85 6.39
CA GLY A 101 14.34 -9.85 7.16
C GLY A 101 15.86 -9.70 7.04
N ASN A 102 16.63 -10.78 7.24
CA ASN A 102 18.08 -10.71 7.35
C ASN A 102 18.78 -10.43 6.00
N GLU A 103 19.52 -9.33 5.92
CA GLU A 103 20.35 -8.93 4.77
C GLU A 103 21.27 -10.04 4.27
N GLY A 104 21.92 -10.80 5.17
CA GLY A 104 22.80 -11.90 4.79
C GLY A 104 22.11 -13.06 4.06
N THR A 105 20.78 -13.14 4.15
CA THR A 105 19.96 -14.13 3.42
C THR A 105 19.24 -13.54 2.20
N ARG A 106 19.06 -12.22 2.14
CA ARG A 106 18.29 -11.50 1.12
C ARG A 106 19.05 -10.26 0.61
N PRO A 107 20.31 -10.41 0.13
CA PRO A 107 21.16 -9.27 -0.16
C PRO A 107 20.61 -8.40 -1.31
N ARG A 108 19.90 -9.00 -2.27
CA ARG A 108 19.34 -8.28 -3.44
C ARG A 108 18.13 -7.44 -3.07
N GLU A 109 17.26 -7.95 -2.21
CA GLU A 109 16.12 -7.20 -1.69
C GLU A 109 16.57 -5.99 -0.86
N HIS A 110 17.61 -6.16 -0.03
CA HIS A 110 18.22 -5.07 0.73
C HIS A 110 19.02 -4.08 -0.13
N GLU A 111 19.64 -4.55 -1.22
CA GLU A 111 20.27 -3.70 -2.23
C GLU A 111 19.24 -2.83 -2.96
N LEU A 112 18.12 -3.42 -3.42
CA LEU A 112 17.00 -2.69 -4.02
C LEU A 112 16.41 -1.65 -3.05
N ALA A 113 16.12 -2.03 -1.81
CA ALA A 113 15.56 -1.12 -0.81
C ALA A 113 16.48 0.07 -0.52
N ARG A 114 17.80 -0.15 -0.44
CA ARG A 114 18.79 0.94 -0.28
C ARG A 114 18.88 1.82 -1.51
N ALA A 115 18.89 1.24 -2.71
CA ALA A 115 18.97 1.98 -3.96
C ALA A 115 17.75 2.92 -4.14
N LEU A 116 16.55 2.42 -3.87
CA LEU A 116 15.33 3.23 -3.88
C LEU A 116 15.37 4.31 -2.79
N PHE A 117 15.80 3.99 -1.57
CA PHE A 117 15.85 4.97 -0.48
C PHE A 117 16.82 6.12 -0.79
N LEU A 118 18.01 5.81 -1.35
CA LEU A 118 18.97 6.81 -1.78
C LEU A 118 18.43 7.70 -2.92
N LEU A 119 17.68 7.12 -3.87
CA LEU A 119 17.01 7.87 -4.93
C LEU A 119 15.96 8.85 -4.35
N GLY A 120 15.15 8.40 -3.40
CA GLY A 120 14.16 9.25 -2.73
C GLY A 120 14.80 10.34 -1.87
N PHE A 121 15.92 10.03 -1.20
CA PHE A 121 16.66 11.00 -0.38
C PHE A 121 17.35 12.09 -1.22
N ASP A 122 17.94 11.74 -2.38
CA ASP A 122 18.48 12.73 -3.31
C ASP A 122 17.38 13.67 -3.86
N LYS A 123 16.20 13.10 -4.12
CA LYS A 123 15.02 13.88 -4.52
C LYS A 123 14.48 14.76 -3.39
N SER A 124 14.42 14.29 -2.14
CA SER A 124 13.97 15.11 -1.00
C SER A 124 14.89 16.32 -0.77
N MET A 125 16.21 16.13 -0.90
CA MET A 125 17.23 17.18 -0.89
C MET A 125 17.13 18.16 -2.07
N SER A 126 16.35 17.82 -3.10
CA SER A 126 16.03 18.70 -4.24
C SER A 126 14.69 19.40 -4.10
N LEU A 127 13.73 18.81 -3.36
CA LEU A 127 12.43 19.41 -3.03
C LEU A 127 12.51 20.40 -1.85
N ALA A 128 13.50 20.27 -0.97
CA ALA A 128 13.71 21.15 0.18
C ALA A 128 14.44 22.49 -0.15
N LYS A 129 14.48 22.90 -1.43
CA LYS A 129 15.20 24.08 -1.94
C LYS A 129 14.27 25.08 -2.62
#